data_AF-A0A1M5JH47-F1
#
_entry.id   AF-A0A1M5JH47-F1
#
_cell.length_a   1.000
_cell.length_b   1.000
_cell.length_c   1.000
_cell.angle_alpha   90.00
_cell.angle_beta   90.00
_cell.angle_gamma   90.00
#
_symmetry.space_group_name_H-M   'P 1'
#
loop_
_entity.id
_entity.type
_entity.pdbx_description
1 polymer ?
#
loop_
_entity_poly.entity_id
_entity_poly.type
_entity_poly.pdbx_seq_one_letter_code
_entity_poly.pdbx_strand_id
1 'polypeptide(L)'
;MKIDTKNLVRKSERFALDLSQQISQITLKPFLETSFHCSEFRDKKVLKKHLHKIAKSDYPLIYVFEIKSAAKVKTLLKAYEAYHALNLLKTKNEDRVNLSKYNRKSSSILYVGSSTTDFRKRVKDHLGTQSSRTYAMHLCKWDGDADYEVAISAYQVISQSDQAVERFIVEILEQQLWDVLQPVFGKRSGL
;
A
#
# COMPACT_ATOMS: atom_id res chain seq x y z
N MET A 1 -10.07 -4.97 40.72
CA MET A 1 -9.05 -5.84 40.10
C MET A 1 -7.67 -5.19 40.31
N LYS A 2 -6.74 -5.83 41.03
CA LYS A 2 -5.35 -5.34 41.12
C LYS A 2 -4.57 -5.89 39.93
N ILE A 3 -4.03 -5.02 39.09
CA ILE A 3 -3.19 -5.40 37.96
C ILE A 3 -1.75 -5.45 38.44
N ASP A 4 -1.06 -6.56 38.22
CA ASP A 4 0.38 -6.67 38.47
C ASP A 4 1.16 -6.01 37.33
N THR A 5 1.50 -4.74 37.53
CA THR A 5 2.17 -3.91 36.53
C THR A 5 3.61 -4.36 36.26
N LYS A 6 4.31 -4.94 37.25
CA LYS A 6 5.70 -5.41 37.07
C LYS A 6 5.74 -6.65 36.18
N ASN A 7 4.83 -7.59 36.41
CA ASN A 7 4.70 -8.77 35.56
C ASN A 7 4.26 -8.40 34.14
N LEU A 8 3.36 -7.42 33.99
CA LEU A 8 2.96 -6.90 32.68
C LEU A 8 4.16 -6.40 31.87
N VAL A 9 5.04 -5.58 32.47
CA VAL A 9 6.25 -5.07 31.78
C VAL A 9 7.17 -6.22 31.35
N ARG A 10 7.44 -7.19 32.24
CA ARG A 10 8.28 -8.35 31.92
C ARG A 10 7.73 -9.19 30.76
N LYS A 11 6.41 -9.35 30.68
CA LYS A 11 5.75 -10.05 29.57
C LYS A 11 5.93 -9.28 28.25
N SER A 12 5.81 -7.96 28.28
CA SER A 12 6.04 -7.12 27.11
C SER A 12 7.49 -7.17 26.62
N GLU A 13 8.47 -7.19 27.53
CA GLU A 13 9.89 -7.34 27.17
C GLU A 13 10.13 -8.68 26.46
N ARG A 14 9.60 -9.78 27.01
CA ARG A 14 9.71 -11.09 26.37
C ARG A 14 9.06 -11.12 25.00
N PHE A 15 7.86 -10.55 24.87
CA PHE A 15 7.18 -10.43 23.59
C PHE A 15 8.03 -9.68 22.55
N ALA A 16 8.69 -8.58 22.94
CA ALA A 16 9.56 -7.82 22.04
C ALA A 16 10.80 -8.62 21.60
N LEU A 17 11.39 -9.42 22.49
CA LEU A 17 12.51 -10.30 22.17
C LEU A 17 12.09 -11.43 21.22
N ASP A 18 10.96 -12.08 21.50
CA ASP A 18 10.39 -13.13 20.65
C ASP A 18 10.08 -12.58 19.25
N LEU A 19 9.51 -11.37 19.18
CA LEU A 19 9.27 -10.67 17.92
C LEU A 19 10.57 -10.40 17.15
N SER A 20 11.60 -9.87 17.81
CA SER A 20 12.90 -9.64 17.20
C SER A 20 13.46 -10.93 16.59
N GLN A 21 13.35 -12.04 17.33
CA GLN A 21 13.76 -13.35 16.84
C GLN A 21 12.94 -13.78 15.62
N GLN A 22 11.61 -13.62 15.63
CA GLN A 22 10.78 -13.94 14.46
C GLN A 22 11.17 -13.10 13.24
N ILE A 23 11.35 -11.79 13.40
CA ILE A 23 11.78 -10.89 12.31
C ILE A 23 13.13 -11.32 11.73
N SER A 24 14.06 -11.78 12.57
CA SER A 24 15.38 -12.26 12.12
C SER A 24 15.31 -13.45 11.16
N GLN A 25 14.20 -14.20 11.20
CA GLN A 25 13.95 -15.35 10.33
C GLN A 25 13.18 -14.98 9.06
N ILE A 26 12.80 -13.71 8.90
CA ILE A 26 12.07 -13.25 7.72
C ILE A 26 13.04 -12.93 6.58
N THR A 27 12.67 -13.36 5.37
CA THR A 27 13.30 -12.96 4.12
C THR A 27 12.28 -12.28 3.22
N LEU A 28 12.64 -11.12 2.67
CA LEU A 28 11.90 -10.48 1.59
C LEU A 28 12.43 -10.99 0.24
N LYS A 29 11.61 -11.74 -0.51
CA LYS A 29 11.98 -12.21 -1.85
C LYS A 29 11.25 -11.40 -2.93
N PRO A 30 11.94 -10.88 -3.96
CA PRO A 30 11.27 -10.31 -5.12
C PRO A 30 10.26 -11.30 -5.70
N PHE A 31 9.05 -10.82 -5.98
CA PHE A 31 7.95 -11.66 -6.43
C PHE A 31 7.35 -11.18 -7.75
N LEU A 32 7.12 -9.88 -7.88
CA LEU A 32 6.51 -9.30 -9.07
C LEU A 32 7.12 -7.94 -9.35
N GLU A 33 7.46 -7.72 -10.61
CA GLU A 33 7.66 -6.39 -11.19
C GLU A 33 6.79 -6.28 -12.43
N THR A 34 5.92 -5.28 -12.45
CA THR A 34 5.06 -5.01 -13.60
C THR A 34 4.79 -3.52 -13.70
N SER A 35 4.30 -3.08 -14.86
CA SER A 35 3.79 -1.72 -15.03
C SER A 35 2.39 -1.72 -15.63
N PHE A 36 1.69 -0.62 -15.36
CA PHE A 36 0.43 -0.30 -16.00
C PHE A 36 0.50 1.09 -16.60
N HIS A 37 0.22 1.19 -17.89
CA HIS A 37 -0.08 2.48 -18.49
C HIS A 37 -1.45 2.96 -18.00
N CYS A 38 -1.66 4.28 -17.86
CA CYS A 38 -2.94 4.83 -17.38
C CYS A 38 -4.15 4.38 -18.21
N SER A 39 -3.97 4.22 -19.53
CA SER A 39 -5.00 3.67 -20.41
C SER A 39 -5.40 2.22 -20.09
N GLU A 40 -4.55 1.44 -19.41
CA GLU A 40 -4.82 0.05 -19.05
C GLU A 40 -5.70 -0.12 -17.80
N PHE A 41 -6.00 0.97 -17.05
CA PHE A 41 -6.76 0.85 -15.80
C PHE A 41 -7.82 1.94 -15.53
N ARG A 42 -8.00 2.91 -16.43
CA ARG A 42 -9.11 3.89 -16.31
C ARG A 42 -10.49 3.26 -16.32
N ASP A 43 -10.64 2.14 -17.02
CA ASP A 43 -11.89 1.38 -17.08
C ASP A 43 -11.73 -0.01 -16.45
N LYS A 44 -12.77 -0.48 -15.76
CA LYS A 44 -12.78 -1.78 -15.08
C LYS A 44 -12.72 -2.94 -16.08
N LYS A 45 -13.36 -2.83 -17.25
CA LYS A 45 -13.32 -3.88 -18.29
C LYS A 45 -11.95 -3.91 -18.94
N VAL A 46 -11.33 -2.75 -19.16
CA VAL A 46 -9.93 -2.66 -19.64
C VAL A 46 -8.99 -3.30 -18.64
N LEU A 47 -9.00 -2.88 -17.36
CA LEU A 47 -8.11 -3.46 -16.34
C LEU A 47 -8.24 -4.98 -16.26
N LYS A 48 -9.46 -5.52 -16.38
CA LYS A 48 -9.69 -6.97 -16.37
C LYS A 48 -8.82 -7.72 -17.39
N LYS A 49 -8.56 -7.12 -18.56
CA LYS A 49 -7.69 -7.70 -19.59
C LYS A 49 -6.21 -7.74 -19.17
N HIS A 50 -5.78 -6.82 -18.32
CA HIS A 50 -4.39 -6.69 -17.85
C HIS A 50 -4.15 -7.29 -16.45
N LEU A 51 -5.18 -7.85 -15.79
CA LEU A 51 -5.02 -8.48 -14.46
C LEU A 51 -4.09 -9.71 -14.45
N HIS A 52 -3.83 -10.31 -15.62
CA HIS A 52 -2.86 -11.40 -15.77
C HIS A 52 -1.44 -10.96 -15.39
N LYS A 53 -1.12 -9.66 -15.49
CA LYS A 53 0.14 -9.07 -15.02
C LYS A 53 0.34 -9.19 -13.51
N ILE A 54 -0.74 -9.44 -12.75
CA ILE A 54 -0.69 -9.55 -11.29
C ILE A 54 -0.78 -11.02 -10.91
N ALA A 55 0.37 -11.60 -10.56
CA ALA A 55 0.46 -12.97 -10.06
C ALA A 55 -0.23 -13.12 -8.69
N LYS A 56 -0.71 -14.33 -8.40
CA LYS A 56 -1.19 -14.71 -7.06
C LYS A 56 -0.01 -15.18 -6.23
N SER A 57 -0.04 -14.85 -4.93
CA SER A 57 0.96 -15.30 -3.96
C SER A 57 0.24 -15.98 -2.81
N ASP A 58 0.80 -17.09 -2.34
CA ASP A 58 0.37 -17.78 -1.12
C ASP A 58 1.02 -17.18 0.14
N TYR A 59 2.04 -16.34 -0.04
CA TYR A 59 2.71 -15.59 1.02
C TYR A 59 2.17 -14.16 1.11
N PRO A 60 2.19 -13.55 2.31
CA PRO A 60 1.99 -12.11 2.45
C PRO A 60 2.93 -11.31 1.55
N LEU A 61 2.42 -10.22 1.01
CA LEU A 61 3.17 -9.34 0.13
C LEU A 61 3.33 -7.96 0.75
N ILE A 62 4.52 -7.37 0.57
CA ILE A 62 4.72 -5.93 0.66
C ILE A 62 4.92 -5.42 -0.76
N TYR A 63 4.29 -4.31 -1.11
CA TYR A 63 4.30 -3.78 -2.47
C TYR A 63 4.45 -2.27 -2.50
N VAL A 64 4.98 -1.80 -3.62
CA VAL A 64 5.34 -0.41 -3.88
C VAL A 64 4.75 0.00 -5.21
N PHE A 65 4.12 1.19 -5.25
CA PHE A 65 3.70 1.86 -6.46
C PHE A 65 4.65 3.03 -6.74
N GLU A 66 5.19 3.10 -7.95
CA GLU A 66 6.14 4.14 -8.35
C GLU A 66 5.76 4.76 -9.70
N ILE A 67 6.00 6.06 -9.84
CA ILE A 67 6.10 6.72 -11.15
C ILE A 67 7.51 7.29 -11.28
N LYS A 68 8.30 6.71 -12.19
CA LYS A 68 9.72 7.07 -12.37
C LYS A 68 9.95 8.51 -12.84
N SER A 69 8.98 9.09 -13.55
CA SER A 69 9.08 10.47 -14.03
C SER A 69 8.62 11.48 -12.99
N ALA A 70 9.57 12.19 -12.38
CA ALA A 70 9.29 13.26 -11.42
C ALA A 70 8.37 14.36 -11.99
N ALA A 71 8.52 14.69 -13.28
CA ALA A 71 7.66 15.65 -13.96
C ALA A 71 6.20 15.16 -14.01
N LYS A 72 5.98 13.87 -14.31
CA LYS A 72 4.64 13.27 -14.33
C LYS A 72 4.04 13.20 -12.91
N VAL A 73 4.85 12.86 -11.89
CA VAL A 73 4.41 12.93 -10.48
C VAL A 73 3.92 14.34 -10.14
N LYS A 74 4.70 15.38 -10.45
CA LYS A 74 4.32 16.77 -10.17
C LYS A 74 3.00 17.16 -10.84
N THR A 75 2.79 16.78 -12.10
CA THR A 75 1.53 17.01 -12.82
C THR A 75 0.36 16.30 -12.17
N LEU A 76 0.53 15.02 -11.81
CA LEU A 76 -0.49 14.22 -11.14
C LEU A 76 -0.86 14.77 -9.76
N LEU A 77 0.10 15.29 -9.00
CA LEU A 77 -0.19 15.87 -7.68
C LEU A 77 -1.00 17.16 -7.77
N LYS A 78 -0.80 17.97 -8.82
CA LYS A 78 -1.68 19.13 -9.08
C LYS A 78 -3.12 18.68 -9.37
N ALA A 79 -3.29 17.64 -10.19
CA ALA A 79 -4.60 17.08 -10.49
C ALA A 79 -5.25 16.48 -9.23
N TYR A 80 -4.48 15.77 -8.41
CA TYR A 80 -4.92 15.26 -7.10
C TYR A 80 -5.40 16.39 -6.20
N GLU A 81 -4.64 17.47 -6.05
CA GLU A 81 -5.00 18.57 -5.14
C GLU A 81 -6.30 19.26 -5.57
N ALA A 82 -6.47 19.52 -6.87
CA ALA A 82 -7.71 20.04 -7.43
C ALA A 82 -8.90 19.09 -7.18
N TYR A 83 -8.73 17.80 -7.46
CA TYR A 83 -9.77 16.80 -7.21
C TYR A 83 -10.09 16.64 -5.72
N HIS A 84 -9.07 16.61 -4.87
CA HIS A 84 -9.21 16.40 -3.43
C HIS A 84 -10.04 17.53 -2.80
N ALA A 85 -9.79 18.78 -3.20
CA ALA A 85 -10.59 19.92 -2.77
C ALA A 85 -12.08 19.74 -3.12
N LEU A 86 -12.39 19.32 -4.34
CA LEU A 86 -13.77 19.05 -4.78
C LEU A 86 -14.37 17.84 -4.04
N ASN A 87 -13.59 16.78 -3.82
CA ASN A 87 -14.04 15.56 -3.15
C ASN A 87 -14.34 15.79 -1.66
N LEU A 88 -13.74 16.79 -1.01
CA LEU A 88 -14.08 17.17 0.36
C LEU A 88 -15.47 17.79 0.50
N LEU A 89 -16.00 18.39 -0.58
CA LEU A 89 -17.35 18.96 -0.62
C LEU A 89 -18.45 17.88 -0.74
N LYS A 90 -18.06 16.63 -1.03
CA LYS A 90 -18.96 15.48 -1.22
C LYS A 90 -19.36 14.84 0.12
N THR A 91 -20.52 14.18 0.12
CA THR A 91 -21.07 13.48 1.28
C THR A 91 -20.35 12.16 1.51
N LYS A 92 -19.88 11.96 2.75
CA LYS A 92 -19.25 10.70 3.18
C LYS A 92 -20.24 9.55 3.01
N ASN A 93 -19.77 8.41 2.51
CA ASN A 93 -20.58 7.20 2.31
C ASN A 93 -21.69 7.33 1.25
N GLU A 94 -21.74 8.42 0.48
CA GLU A 94 -22.66 8.60 -0.65
C GLU A 94 -21.90 8.78 -1.96
N ASP A 95 -21.21 9.89 -2.15
CA ASP A 95 -20.51 10.21 -3.40
C ASP A 95 -19.02 10.52 -3.19
N ARG A 96 -18.60 10.72 -1.95
CA ARG A 96 -17.19 10.92 -1.61
C ARG A 96 -16.34 9.66 -1.80
N VAL A 97 -15.17 9.85 -2.42
CA VAL A 97 -14.13 8.83 -2.56
C VAL A 97 -13.21 8.83 -1.35
N ASN A 98 -12.97 7.66 -0.75
CA ASN A 98 -12.06 7.46 0.37
C ASN A 98 -10.62 7.36 -0.14
N LEU A 99 -9.95 8.51 -0.23
CA LEU A 99 -8.57 8.62 -0.67
C LEU A 99 -7.59 8.27 0.45
N SER A 100 -6.47 7.63 0.10
CA SER A 100 -5.32 7.44 0.98
C SER A 100 -4.82 8.79 1.54
N LYS A 101 -4.23 8.77 2.73
CA LYS A 101 -3.60 9.95 3.32
C LYS A 101 -2.54 10.51 2.37
N TYR A 102 -2.58 11.81 2.12
CA TYR A 102 -1.56 12.52 1.34
C TYR A 102 -0.46 13.05 2.28
N ASN A 103 0.78 12.63 2.06
CA ASN A 103 1.92 12.92 2.93
C ASN A 103 2.75 14.14 2.49
N ARG A 104 2.45 14.71 1.31
CA ARG A 104 3.17 15.86 0.72
C ARG A 104 4.70 15.66 0.65
N LYS A 105 5.13 14.41 0.42
CA LYS A 105 6.54 14.06 0.24
C LYS A 105 6.95 14.26 -1.21
N SER A 106 8.20 14.64 -1.44
CA SER A 106 8.81 14.67 -2.76
C SER A 106 9.47 13.32 -3.02
N SER A 107 8.72 12.36 -3.57
CA SER A 107 9.19 11.01 -3.86
C SER A 107 8.61 10.52 -5.20
N SER A 108 9.34 9.67 -5.93
CA SER A 108 8.80 8.92 -7.07
C SER A 108 7.84 7.82 -6.60
N ILE A 109 7.97 7.40 -5.34
CA ILE A 109 7.15 6.38 -4.72
C ILE A 109 5.81 6.97 -4.32
N LEU A 110 4.74 6.50 -4.97
CA LEU A 110 3.39 6.95 -4.68
C LEU A 110 2.83 6.29 -3.42
N TYR A 111 3.07 4.99 -3.24
CA TYR A 111 2.45 4.24 -2.15
C TYR A 111 3.26 3.02 -1.77
N VAL A 112 3.28 2.72 -0.48
CA VAL A 112 3.76 1.47 0.10
C VAL A 112 2.60 0.85 0.87
N GLY A 113 2.40 -0.46 0.72
CA GLY A 113 1.41 -1.19 1.49
C GLY A 113 1.69 -2.69 1.52
N SER A 114 0.90 -3.40 2.31
CA SER A 114 0.94 -4.86 2.38
C SER A 114 -0.40 -5.53 2.08
N SER A 115 -0.35 -6.82 1.78
CA SER A 115 -1.54 -7.66 1.61
C SER A 115 -1.25 -9.08 2.09
N THR A 116 -2.06 -9.55 3.03
CA THR A 116 -2.01 -10.94 3.52
C THR A 116 -3.07 -11.85 2.88
N THR A 117 -3.96 -11.29 2.04
CA THR A 117 -5.12 -12.01 1.50
C THR A 117 -5.24 -11.85 -0.01
N ASP A 118 -5.70 -10.70 -0.50
CA ASP A 118 -5.98 -10.48 -1.93
C ASP A 118 -5.22 -9.27 -2.46
N PHE A 119 -3.97 -9.50 -2.87
CA PHE A 119 -3.12 -8.47 -3.49
C PHE A 119 -3.73 -7.92 -4.78
N ARG A 120 -4.35 -8.76 -5.61
CA ARG A 120 -4.99 -8.31 -6.85
C ARG A 120 -6.15 -7.36 -6.54
N LYS A 121 -6.92 -7.60 -5.48
CA LYS A 121 -7.92 -6.63 -5.00
C LYS A 121 -7.29 -5.31 -4.58
N ARG A 122 -6.20 -5.33 -3.80
CA ARG A 122 -5.49 -4.12 -3.40
C ARG A 122 -5.03 -3.30 -4.60
N VAL A 123 -4.43 -3.94 -5.61
CA VAL A 123 -4.03 -3.24 -6.83
C VAL A 123 -5.24 -2.59 -7.52
N LYS A 124 -6.35 -3.32 -7.69
CA LYS A 124 -7.57 -2.76 -8.29
C LYS A 124 -8.14 -1.58 -7.49
N ASP A 125 -8.07 -1.63 -6.15
CA ASP A 125 -8.47 -0.54 -5.26
C ASP A 125 -7.57 0.70 -5.48
N HIS A 126 -6.24 0.53 -5.51
CA HIS A 126 -5.30 1.63 -5.74
C HIS A 126 -5.39 2.24 -7.13
N LEU A 127 -5.60 1.42 -8.17
CA LEU A 127 -5.82 1.90 -9.53
C LEU A 127 -7.18 2.61 -9.69
N GLY A 128 -8.16 2.36 -8.81
CA GLY A 128 -9.45 3.07 -8.77
C GLY A 128 -10.62 2.39 -9.48
N THR A 129 -10.52 1.09 -9.77
CA THR A 129 -11.58 0.33 -10.51
C THR A 129 -12.55 -0.43 -9.60
N GLN A 130 -12.41 -0.28 -8.28
CA GLN A 130 -13.26 -0.90 -7.26
C GLN A 130 -14.14 0.14 -6.56
N SER A 131 -14.78 -0.27 -5.46
CA SER A 131 -15.57 0.60 -4.61
C SER A 131 -14.74 1.78 -4.10
N SER A 132 -15.29 2.99 -4.25
CA SER A 132 -14.74 4.23 -3.71
C SER A 132 -14.74 4.30 -2.18
N ARG A 133 -15.28 3.28 -1.49
CA ARG A 133 -15.36 3.20 -0.02
C ARG A 133 -14.12 2.62 0.65
N THR A 134 -13.28 1.90 -0.08
CA THR A 134 -12.01 1.41 0.48
C THR A 134 -11.00 2.54 0.45
N TYR A 135 -10.31 2.80 1.56
CA TYR A 135 -9.20 3.76 1.56
C TYR A 135 -8.07 3.25 0.66
N ALA A 136 -7.83 3.94 -0.45
CA ALA A 136 -6.81 3.62 -1.43
C ALA A 136 -6.44 4.89 -2.23
N MET A 137 -5.45 4.79 -3.12
CA MET A 137 -5.09 5.92 -3.97
C MET A 137 -6.22 6.30 -4.93
N HIS A 138 -6.91 5.33 -5.53
CA HIS A 138 -7.92 5.53 -6.57
C HIS A 138 -7.41 6.35 -7.77
N LEU A 139 -6.21 6.03 -8.28
CA LEU A 139 -5.48 6.83 -9.28
C LEU A 139 -6.36 7.33 -10.45
N CYS A 140 -7.13 6.45 -11.09
CA CYS A 140 -7.95 6.85 -12.25
C CYS A 140 -9.14 7.76 -11.93
N LYS A 141 -9.38 8.11 -10.66
CA LYS A 141 -10.45 9.03 -10.26
C LYS A 141 -10.02 10.49 -10.32
N TRP A 142 -8.72 10.76 -10.31
CA TRP A 142 -8.18 12.11 -10.17
C TRP A 142 -6.94 12.37 -11.02
N ASP A 143 -6.55 11.44 -11.89
CA ASP A 143 -5.36 11.56 -12.72
C ASP A 143 -5.43 12.66 -13.81
N GLY A 144 -6.58 13.33 -13.96
CA GLY A 144 -6.76 14.49 -14.83
C GLY A 144 -6.43 14.20 -16.29
N ASP A 145 -6.74 12.98 -16.74
CA ASP A 145 -6.43 12.46 -18.08
C ASP A 145 -4.94 12.45 -18.44
N ALA A 146 -4.04 12.57 -17.44
CA ALA A 146 -2.60 12.56 -17.65
C ALA A 146 -2.11 11.27 -18.32
N ASP A 147 -1.12 11.37 -19.18
CA ASP A 147 -0.44 10.23 -19.77
C ASP A 147 0.71 9.77 -18.86
N TYR A 148 0.69 8.56 -18.33
CA TYR A 148 1.74 8.06 -17.43
C TYR A 148 1.72 6.53 -17.30
N GLU A 149 2.84 6.00 -16.82
CA GLU A 149 2.99 4.62 -16.40
C GLU A 149 3.21 4.55 -14.89
N VAL A 150 2.54 3.61 -14.23
CA VAL A 150 2.78 3.26 -12.83
C VAL A 150 3.43 1.88 -12.74
N ALA A 151 4.61 1.82 -12.14
CA ALA A 151 5.30 0.59 -11.82
C ALA A 151 4.80 0.03 -10.49
N ILE A 152 4.71 -1.29 -10.40
CA ILE A 152 4.35 -2.03 -9.20
C ILE A 152 5.41 -3.09 -8.97
N SER A 153 6.10 -2.99 -7.83
CA SER A 153 7.02 -4.01 -7.34
C SER A 153 6.43 -4.64 -6.09
N ALA A 154 6.51 -5.96 -5.97
CA ALA A 154 6.04 -6.69 -4.80
C ALA A 154 7.07 -7.73 -4.34
N TYR A 155 7.12 -7.91 -3.02
CA TYR A 155 8.05 -8.79 -2.32
C TYR A 155 7.26 -9.75 -1.42
N GLN A 156 7.55 -11.03 -1.51
CA GLN A 156 7.03 -12.04 -0.59
C GLN A 156 7.73 -11.94 0.75
N VAL A 157 6.92 -11.98 1.81
CA VAL A 157 7.40 -12.08 3.19
C VAL A 157 7.39 -13.56 3.58
N ILE A 158 8.57 -14.15 3.65
CA ILE A 158 8.73 -15.59 3.89
C ILE A 158 9.46 -15.79 5.21
N SER A 159 8.90 -16.61 6.10
CA SER A 159 9.61 -17.10 7.28
C SER A 159 10.46 -18.31 6.92
N GLN A 160 11.67 -18.39 7.46
CA GLN A 160 12.49 -19.60 7.42
C GLN A 160 12.02 -20.66 8.44
N SER A 161 11.17 -20.27 9.40
CA SER A 161 10.48 -21.22 10.28
C SER A 161 9.23 -21.77 9.60
N ASP A 162 8.79 -22.96 10.03
CA ASP A 162 7.51 -23.55 9.59
C ASP A 162 6.27 -22.79 10.10
N GLN A 163 6.45 -21.64 10.75
CA GLN A 163 5.37 -20.82 11.29
C GLN A 163 4.86 -19.81 10.26
N ALA A 164 3.55 -19.63 10.23
CA ALA A 164 2.92 -18.58 9.44
C ALA A 164 3.39 -17.20 9.89
N VAL A 165 3.70 -16.32 8.93
CA VAL A 165 4.10 -14.95 9.22
C VAL A 165 2.91 -14.18 9.79
N GLU A 166 3.05 -13.73 11.03
CA GLU A 166 2.01 -12.94 11.69
C GLU A 166 1.84 -11.58 11.00
N ARG A 167 0.59 -11.11 10.93
CA ARG A 167 0.24 -9.88 10.21
C ARG A 167 1.01 -8.66 10.71
N PHE A 168 1.24 -8.56 12.01
CA PHE A 168 1.91 -7.39 12.59
C PHE A 168 3.40 -7.33 12.19
N ILE A 169 4.05 -8.46 11.93
CA ILE A 169 5.43 -8.49 11.37
C ILE A 169 5.43 -7.89 9.97
N VAL A 170 4.44 -8.26 9.13
CA VAL A 170 4.29 -7.68 7.79
C VAL A 170 4.06 -6.16 7.88
N GLU A 171 3.25 -5.71 8.85
CA GLU A 171 3.01 -4.28 9.09
C GLU A 171 4.28 -3.55 9.55
N ILE A 172 5.11 -4.14 10.42
CA ILE A 172 6.41 -3.56 10.82
C ILE A 172 7.32 -3.38 9.60
N LEU A 173 7.45 -4.41 8.77
CA LEU A 173 8.27 -4.37 7.56
C LEU A 173 7.73 -3.35 6.55
N GLU A 174 6.41 -3.27 6.38
CA GLU A 174 5.76 -2.22 5.58
C GLU A 174 6.11 -0.82 6.12
N GLN A 175 6.12 -0.62 7.44
CA GLN A 175 6.49 0.67 8.03
C GLN A 175 7.96 1.01 7.81
N GLN A 176 8.87 0.04 7.91
CA GLN A 176 10.29 0.29 7.60
C GLN A 176 10.47 0.71 6.14
N LEU A 177 9.78 0.05 5.20
CA LEU A 177 9.78 0.47 3.80
C LEU A 177 9.14 1.85 3.61
N TRP A 178 8.05 2.14 4.32
CA TRP A 178 7.42 3.46 4.30
C TRP A 178 8.39 4.55 4.76
N ASP A 179 9.13 4.31 5.85
CA ASP A 179 10.10 5.24 6.41
C ASP A 179 11.30 5.46 5.48
N VAL A 180 11.78 4.42 4.79
CA VAL A 180 12.87 4.54 3.81
C VAL A 180 12.40 5.26 2.54
N LEU A 181 11.23 4.88 2.00
CA LEU A 181 10.78 5.32 0.68
C LEU A 181 9.98 6.63 0.69
N GLN A 182 9.50 7.05 1.87
CA GLN A 182 8.76 8.29 2.10
C GLN A 182 7.65 8.51 1.05
N PRO A 183 6.69 7.58 0.92
CA PRO A 183 5.74 7.59 -0.18
C PRO A 183 4.80 8.80 -0.13
N VAL A 184 4.38 9.26 -1.31
CA VAL A 184 3.51 10.43 -1.45
C VAL A 184 2.13 10.22 -0.80
N PHE A 185 1.60 9.00 -0.87
CA PHE A 185 0.34 8.58 -0.29
C PHE A 185 0.51 7.42 0.68
N GLY A 186 -0.49 7.21 1.54
CA GLY A 186 -0.53 6.14 2.52
C GLY A 186 -0.27 6.64 3.93
N LYS A 187 -0.58 5.80 4.92
CA LYS A 187 -0.46 6.17 6.33
C LYS A 187 0.74 5.47 6.93
N ARG A 188 1.62 6.24 7.57
CA ARG A 188 2.55 5.70 8.58
C ARG A 188 1.73 5.25 9.78
N SER A 189 1.75 3.95 10.07
CA SER A 189 1.14 3.37 11.27
C SER A 189 1.82 3.93 12.52
N GLY A 190 1.09 3.99 13.63
CA GLY A 190 1.62 4.49 14.91
C GLY A 190 2.26 3.41 15.77
N LEU A 191 2.84 2.38 15.13
CA LEU A 191 3.58 1.32 15.80
C LEU A 191 4.84 1.89 16.45
#